data_AF-A0A440JZR6-F1
#
_entry.id   AF-A0A440JZR6-F1
#
_cell.length_a   1.000
_cell.length_b   1.000
_cell.length_c   1.000
_cell.angle_alpha   90.00
_cell.angle_beta   90.00
_cell.angle_gamma   90.00
#
_symmetry.space_group_name_H-M   'P 1'
#
loop_
_entity.id
_entity.type
_entity.pdbx_description
1 polymer ?
#
loop_
_entity_poly.entity_id
_entity_poly.type
_entity_poly.pdbx_seq_one_letter_code
_entity_poly.pdbx_strand_id
1 'polypeptide(L)'
;MMIACPYHGWNFDLAGRLAAARESGEDKKFMGSGLWLKPVQVGFLAGFVFVNLDAGGAAPFSDLTAELAVSIANVIPDLSGYRVREGRDGSPRGFTP
;
A
#
# COMPACT_ATOMS: atom_id res chain seq x y z
N MET A 1 4.33 -12.98 7.05
CA MET A 1 3.40 -12.21 7.90
C MET A 1 1.99 -12.35 7.32
N MET A 2 0.95 -12.34 8.16
CA MET A 2 -0.46 -12.42 7.76
C MET A 2 -1.25 -11.31 8.46
N ILE A 3 -2.37 -10.90 7.87
CA ILE A 3 -3.33 -9.97 8.47
C ILE A 3 -4.49 -10.81 9.00
N ALA A 4 -4.69 -10.80 10.32
CA ALA A 4 -5.78 -11.51 10.96
C ALA A 4 -6.94 -10.55 11.27
N CYS A 5 -8.15 -10.88 10.80
CA CYS A 5 -9.37 -10.18 11.18
C CYS A 5 -9.67 -10.43 12.67
N PRO A 6 -9.78 -9.39 13.51
CA PRO A 6 -9.97 -9.56 14.95
C PRO A 6 -11.36 -10.11 15.32
N TYR A 7 -12.33 -10.06 14.40
CA TYR A 7 -13.69 -10.50 14.67
C TYR A 7 -13.82 -12.03 14.52
N HIS A 8 -13.58 -12.56 13.33
CA HIS A 8 -13.83 -13.98 13.01
C HIS A 8 -12.57 -14.79 12.74
N GLY A 9 -11.38 -14.18 12.85
CA GLY A 9 -10.11 -14.88 12.66
C GLY A 9 -9.80 -15.27 11.23
N TRP A 10 -10.39 -14.59 10.24
CA TRP A 10 -9.99 -14.76 8.84
C TRP A 10 -8.59 -14.21 8.63
N ASN A 11 -7.76 -14.98 7.92
CA ASN A 11 -6.37 -14.63 7.65
C ASN A 11 -6.22 -14.28 6.18
N PHE A 12 -5.61 -13.13 5.92
CA PHE A 12 -5.24 -12.66 4.59
C PHE A 12 -3.73 -12.60 4.46
N ASP A 13 -3.23 -12.92 3.27
CA ASP A 13 -1.84 -12.61 2.94
C ASP A 13 -1.63 -11.10 2.74
N LEU A 14 -0.38 -10.67 2.56
CA LEU A 14 -0.07 -9.25 2.34
C LEU A 14 -0.53 -8.73 0.97
N ALA A 15 -0.91 -9.60 0.04
CA ALA A 15 -1.57 -9.23 -1.20
C ALA A 15 -3.11 -9.11 -1.04
N GLY A 16 -3.62 -9.30 0.19
CA GLY A 16 -5.04 -9.20 0.53
C GLY A 16 -5.86 -10.43 0.12
N ARG A 17 -5.22 -11.51 -0.33
CA ARG A 17 -5.92 -12.76 -0.67
C ARG A 17 -6.27 -13.51 0.60
N LEU A 18 -7.48 -14.05 0.64
CA LEU A 18 -7.91 -14.90 1.75
C LEU A 18 -7.08 -16.18 1.78
N ALA A 19 -6.29 -16.34 2.84
CA ALA A 19 -5.43 -17.48 3.05
C ALA A 19 -6.14 -18.58 3.88
N ALA A 20 -6.95 -18.18 4.86
CA ALA A 20 -7.75 -19.11 5.66
C ALA A 20 -8.99 -18.42 6.24
N ALA A 21 -10.11 -19.12 6.26
CA ALA A 21 -11.31 -18.74 7.00
C ALA A 21 -11.59 -19.78 8.09
N ARG A 22 -12.03 -19.33 9.26
CA ARG A 22 -12.39 -20.25 10.34
C ARG A 22 -13.59 -21.09 9.91
N GLU A 23 -13.61 -22.37 10.30
CA GLU A 23 -14.64 -23.37 9.92
C GLU A 23 -14.73 -23.70 8.41
N SER A 24 -13.79 -23.22 7.56
CA SER A 24 -13.82 -23.53 6.12
C SER A 24 -13.10 -24.84 5.74
N GLY A 25 -12.49 -25.57 6.69
CA GLY A 25 -11.77 -26.82 6.43
C GLY A 25 -10.80 -26.73 5.24
N GLU A 26 -10.77 -27.79 4.40
CA GLU A 26 -10.10 -27.81 3.09
C GLU A 26 -11.04 -27.38 1.94
N ASP A 27 -12.09 -26.60 2.20
CA ASP A 27 -13.08 -26.26 1.19
C ASP A 27 -12.48 -25.37 0.11
N LYS A 28 -12.10 -26.00 -1.01
CA LYS A 28 -11.61 -25.35 -2.23
C LYS A 28 -12.58 -24.32 -2.80
N LYS A 29 -13.86 -24.31 -2.38
CA LYS A 29 -14.83 -23.27 -2.73
C LYS A 29 -14.45 -21.89 -2.15
N PHE A 30 -13.74 -21.84 -1.03
CA PHE A 30 -13.23 -20.58 -0.47
C PHE A 30 -12.02 -20.06 -1.26
N MET A 31 -11.15 -20.97 -1.71
CA MET A 31 -10.00 -20.67 -2.58
C MET A 31 -10.45 -20.31 -4.01
N GLY A 32 -10.85 -19.06 -4.22
CA GLY A 32 -11.33 -18.55 -5.50
C GLY A 32 -12.67 -17.82 -5.44
N SER A 33 -13.28 -17.72 -4.26
CA SER A 33 -14.56 -17.06 -3.99
C SER A 33 -14.60 -15.54 -4.24
N GLY A 34 -13.45 -14.91 -4.52
CA GLY A 34 -13.33 -13.45 -4.62
C GLY A 34 -13.50 -12.70 -3.29
N LEU A 35 -13.54 -13.43 -2.16
CA LEU A 35 -13.60 -12.87 -0.80
C LEU A 35 -12.23 -12.34 -0.35
N TRP A 36 -11.69 -11.37 -1.09
CA TRP A 36 -10.41 -10.73 -0.82
C TRP A 36 -10.61 -9.33 -0.23
N LEU A 37 -9.55 -8.79 0.36
CA LEU A 37 -9.52 -7.36 0.67
C LEU A 37 -9.66 -6.55 -0.62
N LYS A 38 -10.32 -5.40 -0.53
CA LYS A 38 -10.47 -4.50 -1.70
C LYS A 38 -9.12 -3.87 -2.02
N PRO A 39 -8.57 -4.05 -3.24
CA PRO A 39 -7.33 -3.42 -3.62
C PRO A 39 -7.51 -1.90 -3.79
N VAL A 40 -6.43 -1.17 -3.63
CA VAL A 40 -6.30 0.26 -3.99
C VAL A 40 -5.11 0.40 -4.92
N GLN A 41 -5.12 1.41 -5.80
CA GLN A 41 -3.92 1.75 -6.54
C GLN A 41 -2.97 2.55 -5.65
N VAL A 42 -1.67 2.29 -5.77
CA VAL A 42 -0.64 2.98 -5.00
C VAL A 42 0.30 3.69 -5.97
N GLY A 43 0.52 4.98 -5.72
CA GLY A 43 1.45 5.83 -6.46
C GLY A 43 2.53 6.40 -5.55
N PHE A 44 3.71 6.68 -6.11
CA PHE A 44 4.83 7.25 -5.38
C PHE A 44 5.29 8.53 -6.08
N LEU A 45 5.47 9.61 -5.31
CA LEU A 45 6.05 10.85 -5.82
C LEU A 45 6.76 11.58 -4.68
N ALA A 46 7.99 12.02 -4.92
CA ALA A 46 8.77 12.84 -4.00
C ALA A 46 8.88 12.28 -2.55
N GLY A 47 8.95 10.95 -2.41
CA GLY A 47 9.02 10.27 -1.10
C GLY A 47 7.67 10.10 -0.39
N PHE A 48 6.57 10.51 -1.01
CA PHE A 48 5.21 10.31 -0.51
C PHE A 48 4.53 9.11 -1.17
N VAL A 49 3.59 8.53 -0.44
CA VAL A 49 2.70 7.45 -0.90
C VAL A 49 1.31 8.03 -1.12
N PHE A 50 0.75 7.80 -2.31
CA PHE A 50 -0.60 8.21 -2.68
C PHE A 50 -1.45 6.96 -2.92
N VAL A 51 -2.74 7.07 -2.58
CA VAL A 51 -3.72 5.99 -2.77
C VAL A 51 -4.86 6.47 -3.64
N ASN A 52 -5.33 5.60 -4.54
CA ASN A 52 -6.55 5.81 -5.30
C ASN A 52 -7.49 4.62 -5.09
N LEU A 53 -8.74 4.91 -4.73
CA LEU A 53 -9.76 3.92 -4.40
C LEU A 53 -10.47 3.35 -5.65
N ASP A 54 -10.31 4.00 -6.80
CA ASP A 54 -10.79 3.46 -8.08
C ASP A 54 -9.75 2.50 -8.67
N ALA A 55 -9.84 1.23 -8.27
CA ALA A 55 -8.93 0.18 -8.73
C ALA A 55 -9.13 -0.25 -10.19
N GLY A 56 -10.20 0.18 -10.86
CA GLY A 56 -10.59 -0.33 -12.19
C GLY A 56 -10.70 0.71 -13.30
N GLY A 57 -10.87 1.99 -12.96
CA GLY A 57 -11.12 3.07 -13.93
C GLY A 57 -10.06 4.17 -13.99
N ALA A 58 -9.26 4.35 -12.93
CA ALA A 58 -8.29 5.42 -12.89
C ALA A 58 -7.00 5.05 -13.64
N ALA A 59 -6.46 6.03 -14.39
CA ALA A 59 -5.15 5.93 -15.01
C ALA A 59 -4.04 5.77 -13.95
N PRO A 60 -2.89 5.17 -14.30
CA PRO A 60 -1.74 5.07 -13.41
C PRO A 60 -1.34 6.45 -12.86
N PHE A 61 -1.04 6.51 -11.57
CA PHE A 61 -0.63 7.77 -10.92
C PHE A 61 0.62 8.40 -11.57
N SER A 62 1.53 7.58 -12.10
CA SER A 62 2.71 8.02 -12.85
C SER A 62 2.36 8.87 -14.07
N ASP A 63 1.28 8.52 -14.76
CA ASP A 63 0.89 9.18 -15.99
C ASP A 63 0.34 10.57 -15.68
N LEU A 64 -0.40 10.70 -14.58
CA LEU A 64 -0.93 11.98 -14.09
C LEU A 64 0.16 12.90 -13.52
N THR A 65 1.30 12.34 -13.07
CA THR A 65 2.32 13.09 -12.32
C THR A 65 3.65 13.24 -13.05
N ALA A 66 3.77 12.77 -14.30
CA ALA A 66 5.02 12.79 -15.05
C ALA A 66 5.65 14.20 -15.15
N GLU A 67 4.87 15.20 -15.55
CA GLU A 67 5.36 16.59 -15.66
C GLU A 67 5.65 17.21 -14.29
N LEU A 68 4.84 16.87 -13.29
CA LEU A 68 5.04 17.33 -11.92
C LEU A 68 6.34 16.77 -11.34
N ALA A 69 6.67 15.50 -11.62
CA ALA A 69 7.91 14.87 -11.19
C ALA A 69 9.14 15.61 -11.75
N VAL A 70 9.09 16.01 -13.03
CA VAL A 70 10.14 16.82 -13.66
C VAL A 70 10.24 18.20 -13.00
N SER A 71 9.10 18.86 -12.77
CA SER A 71 9.06 20.16 -12.09
C SER A 71 9.69 20.09 -10.70
N ILE A 72 9.33 19.08 -9.89
CA ILE A 72 9.89 18.86 -8.56
C ILE A 72 11.41 18.64 -8.64
N ALA A 73 11.88 17.82 -9.56
CA ALA A 73 13.31 17.56 -9.73
C ALA A 73 14.10 18.82 -10.13
N ASN A 74 13.50 19.70 -10.92
CA ASN A 74 14.12 20.98 -11.31
C ASN A 74 14.17 21.98 -10.14
N VAL A 75 13.13 22.03 -9.31
CA VAL A 75 13.03 22.97 -8.19
C VAL A 75 13.86 22.50 -6.99
N ILE A 76 13.96 21.18 -6.77
CA ILE A 76 14.68 20.56 -5.65
C ILE A 76 15.63 19.47 -6.19
N PRO A 77 16.78 19.85 -6.78
CA PRO A 77 17.69 18.90 -7.41
C PRO A 77 18.31 17.88 -6.45
N ASP A 78 18.40 18.22 -5.16
CA ASP A 78 18.95 17.39 -4.10
C ASP A 78 17.87 16.65 -3.30
N LEU A 79 16.64 16.54 -3.80
CA LEU A 79 15.52 15.89 -3.11
C LEU A 79 15.85 14.46 -2.64
N SER A 80 16.66 13.71 -3.38
CA SER A 80 17.11 12.36 -2.99
C SER A 80 17.97 12.35 -1.72
N GLY A 81 18.57 13.49 -1.36
CA GLY A 81 19.30 13.72 -0.13
C GLY A 81 18.43 13.99 1.09
N TYR A 82 17.13 14.29 0.90
CA TYR A 82 16.23 14.58 2.01
C TYR A 82 16.01 13.32 2.85
N ARG A 83 15.89 13.50 4.16
CA ARG A 83 15.67 12.43 5.13
C ARG A 83 14.52 12.82 6.04
N VAL A 84 13.79 11.81 6.50
CA VAL A 84 12.79 11.99 7.56
C VAL A 84 13.49 12.56 8.78
N ARG A 85 13.00 13.69 9.30
CA ARG A 85 13.57 14.30 10.49
C ARG A 85 13.35 13.38 11.69
N GLU A 86 14.42 13.03 12.37
CA GLU A 86 14.35 12.23 13.59
C GLU A 86 13.46 12.90 14.66
N GLY A 87 12.90 12.03 15.52
CA GLY A 87 12.23 12.37 16.76
C GLY A 87 13.15 13.09 17.72
N ARG A 88 12.57 13.76 18.72
CA ARG A 88 13.35 14.46 19.76
C ARG A 88 14.15 13.48 20.64
N ASP A 89 13.85 12.20 20.54
CA ASP A 89 14.44 11.03 21.20
C ASP A 89 15.39 10.23 20.28
N GLY A 90 15.66 10.68 19.06
CA GLY A 90 16.46 9.94 18.07
C GLY A 90 15.73 8.78 17.39
N SER A 91 14.44 8.56 17.67
CA SER A 91 13.61 7.61 16.94
C SER A 91 13.20 8.18 15.58
N PRO A 92 13.25 7.42 14.47
CA PRO A 92 12.69 7.90 13.20
C PRO A 92 11.20 8.20 13.38
N ARG A 93 10.80 9.47 13.19
CA ARG A 93 9.38 9.85 13.17
C ARG A 93 8.76 9.46 11.84
N GLY A 94 8.29 8.22 11.72
CA GLY A 94 7.60 7.75 10.53
C GLY A 94 7.44 6.23 10.51
N PHE A 95 6.62 5.75 9.60
CA PHE A 95 6.49 4.33 9.32
C PHE A 95 7.80 3.83 8.68
N THR A 96 8.51 2.97 9.40
CA THR A 96 9.62 2.17 8.87
C THR A 96 9.04 0.82 8.44
N PRO A 97 9.22 0.39 7.18
CA PRO A 97 8.65 -0.86 6.67
C PRO A 97 9.27 -2.11 7.32
#